data_AF-A0A5E3XC23-F1
#
_entry.id   AF-A0A5E3XC23-F1
#
_cell.length_a   1.000
_cell.length_b   1.000
_cell.length_c   1.000
_cell.angle_alpha   90.00
_cell.angle_beta   90.00
_cell.angle_gamma   90.00
#
_symmetry.space_group_name_H-M   'P 1'
#
loop_
_entity.id
_entity.type
_entity.pdbx_description
1 polymer ?
#
loop_
_entity_poly.entity_id
_entity_poly.type
_entity_poly.pdbx_seq_one_letter_code
_entity_poly.pdbx_strand_id
1 'polypeptide(L)'
;MKKDKNKKNRQRARVKTLTCARTRRVSAFSEPPPAGRLPPLIKTAMPTRFSNTRKHRGHVSAGHGRVGKHRKHPGGRGLAGGQHHHRTNFDKYHPGYFGKVGMRHFHLTNNSYWRPIINVDKLWTLVPESQKEGLTADSDVVPVINVLEHGYSKVLGNGILPQLPFIVKARFVSARAEKKIKEAGGVVKLIA
;
A
#
# COMPACT_ATOMS: atom_id res chain seq x y z
N MET A 1 -10.81 22.01 59.08
CA MET A 1 -9.87 21.13 58.35
C MET A 1 -9.86 21.51 56.87
N LYS A 2 -8.71 21.33 56.23
CA LYS A 2 -8.24 22.00 55.01
C LYS A 2 -8.91 21.55 53.70
N LYS A 3 -9.19 22.56 52.86
CA LYS A 3 -8.94 22.67 51.39
C LYS A 3 -9.84 21.92 50.38
N ASP A 4 -10.75 22.67 49.79
CA ASP A 4 -10.69 23.21 48.41
C ASP A 4 -10.30 22.34 47.19
N LYS A 5 -11.12 22.54 46.14
CA LYS A 5 -10.87 22.51 44.68
C LYS A 5 -11.23 21.21 43.94
N ASN A 6 -12.32 21.19 43.15
CA ASN A 6 -12.50 21.80 41.82
C ASN A 6 -12.09 20.85 40.67
N LYS A 7 -12.97 20.80 39.66
CA LYS A 7 -12.65 20.64 38.23
C LYS A 7 -12.32 19.23 37.71
N LYS A 8 -13.26 18.64 36.96
CA LYS A 8 -13.26 18.57 35.47
C LYS A 8 -14.10 17.37 35.02
N ASN A 9 -15.26 17.63 34.42
CA ASN A 9 -15.44 17.92 32.99
C ASN A 9 -15.80 16.64 32.21
N ARG A 10 -17.09 16.31 32.30
CA ARG A 10 -17.76 15.31 31.48
C ARG A 10 -18.13 15.98 30.15
N GLN A 11 -17.17 16.08 29.23
CA GLN A 11 -17.44 16.60 27.88
C GLN A 11 -17.37 15.47 26.85
N ARG A 12 -18.57 14.99 26.51
CA ARG A 12 -18.86 14.17 25.33
C ARG A 12 -18.59 15.02 24.09
N ALA A 13 -17.56 14.69 23.31
CA ALA A 13 -17.37 15.27 21.98
C ALA A 13 -18.44 14.69 21.05
N ARG A 14 -19.43 15.53 20.72
CA ARG A 14 -20.49 15.24 19.75
C ARG A 14 -19.93 15.28 18.33
N VAL A 15 -20.17 14.18 17.60
CA VAL A 15 -20.13 14.08 16.15
C VAL A 15 -21.00 15.19 15.55
N LYS A 16 -20.40 16.09 14.76
CA LYS A 16 -21.14 17.12 14.00
C LYS A 16 -21.73 16.48 12.74
N THR A 17 -22.95 15.96 12.85
CA THR A 17 -23.86 15.81 11.71
C THR A 17 -24.51 17.16 11.45
N LEU A 18 -24.19 17.79 10.32
CA LEU A 18 -24.89 18.99 9.85
C LEU A 18 -26.16 18.56 9.13
N THR A 19 -27.28 18.53 9.86
CA THR A 19 -28.62 18.47 9.29
C THR A 19 -29.19 19.88 9.11
N CYS A 20 -29.67 20.11 7.89
CA CYS A 20 -30.68 21.06 7.40
C CYS A 20 -31.43 21.90 8.47
N ALA A 21 -31.38 23.23 8.30
CA ALA A 21 -32.42 24.12 8.82
C ALA A 21 -32.85 25.09 7.70
N ARG A 22 -34.15 25.05 7.43
CA ARG A 22 -34.91 25.85 6.47
C ARG A 22 -35.51 27.07 7.19
N THR A 23 -35.95 28.05 6.39
CA THR A 23 -36.74 29.28 6.69
C THR A 23 -35.89 30.55 6.84
N ARG A 24 -36.20 31.70 6.23
CA ARG A 24 -37.45 32.24 5.66
C ARG A 24 -37.24 32.98 4.33
N ARG A 25 -38.33 32.99 3.57
CA ARG A 25 -38.59 33.66 2.31
C ARG A 25 -38.70 35.19 2.54
N VAL A 26 -37.97 35.99 1.77
CA VAL A 26 -38.38 37.37 1.44
C VAL A 26 -38.23 37.53 -0.08
N SER A 27 -39.32 37.94 -0.68
CA SER A 27 -39.50 38.24 -2.09
C SER A 27 -38.57 39.34 -2.58
N ALA A 28 -37.75 39.04 -3.58
CA ALA A 28 -37.30 40.01 -4.57
C ALA A 28 -37.64 39.44 -5.95
N PHE A 29 -38.56 40.13 -6.60
CA PHE A 29 -39.08 39.86 -7.92
C PHE A 29 -38.02 40.27 -8.96
N SER A 30 -37.78 39.39 -9.93
CA SER A 30 -37.29 39.63 -11.30
C SER A 30 -36.10 40.56 -11.55
N GLU A 31 -34.97 39.97 -11.95
CA GLU A 31 -34.33 40.31 -13.23
C GLU A 31 -33.89 39.00 -13.92
N PRO A 32 -34.34 38.69 -15.14
CA PRO A 32 -33.78 37.58 -15.90
C PRO A 32 -32.32 37.91 -16.23
N PRO A 33 -31.37 36.96 -16.08
CA PRO A 33 -29.98 37.20 -16.45
C PRO A 33 -29.94 37.58 -17.95
N PRO A 34 -29.11 38.56 -18.35
CA PRO A 34 -29.03 38.98 -19.74
C PRO A 34 -28.73 37.77 -20.60
N ALA A 35 -29.63 37.49 -21.55
CA ALA A 35 -29.51 36.44 -22.54
C ALA A 35 -28.26 36.72 -23.40
N GLY A 36 -27.11 36.20 -23.00
CA GLY A 36 -25.88 36.49 -23.75
C GLY A 36 -24.56 36.11 -23.12
N ARG A 37 -24.52 35.38 -22.00
CA ARG A 37 -23.25 34.78 -21.56
C ARG A 37 -23.48 33.55 -20.70
N LEU A 38 -23.68 32.42 -21.37
CA LEU A 38 -23.35 31.13 -20.76
C LEU A 38 -21.90 31.24 -20.23
N PRO A 39 -21.60 30.75 -19.01
CA PRO A 39 -20.21 30.66 -18.56
C PRO A 39 -19.44 29.91 -19.65
N PRO A 40 -18.24 30.38 -20.06
CA PRO A 40 -17.50 29.75 -21.15
C PRO A 40 -17.37 28.28 -20.79
N LEU A 41 -18.02 27.42 -21.59
CA LEU A 41 -17.90 25.97 -21.50
C LEU A 41 -16.43 25.69 -21.23
N ILE A 42 -16.13 25.15 -20.04
CA ILE A 42 -14.79 24.74 -19.62
C ILE A 42 -14.18 24.08 -20.85
N LYS A 43 -13.18 24.74 -21.48
CA LYS A 43 -12.59 24.29 -22.75
C LYS A 43 -12.31 22.80 -22.57
N THR A 44 -13.16 21.98 -23.16
CA THR A 44 -13.10 20.54 -23.00
C THR A 44 -11.71 20.16 -23.50
N ALA A 45 -10.81 19.79 -22.58
CA ALA A 45 -9.48 19.35 -22.93
C ALA A 45 -9.67 18.10 -23.78
N MET A 46 -9.70 18.25 -25.12
CA MET A 46 -10.01 17.14 -26.03
C MET A 46 -8.84 16.16 -25.95
N PRO A 47 -8.98 15.05 -25.21
CA PRO A 47 -7.83 14.20 -24.87
C PRO A 47 -7.31 13.49 -26.12
N THR A 48 -8.14 13.38 -27.15
CA THR A 48 -7.83 12.80 -28.46
C THR A 48 -6.85 13.64 -29.29
N ARG A 49 -6.52 14.88 -28.89
CA ARG A 49 -5.61 15.74 -29.67
C ARG A 49 -4.19 15.16 -29.79
N PHE A 50 -3.77 14.39 -28.81
CA PHE A 50 -2.45 13.73 -28.79
C PHE A 50 -2.46 12.32 -29.39
N SER A 51 -3.62 11.83 -29.86
CA SER A 51 -3.69 10.51 -30.51
C SER A 51 -3.07 10.53 -31.90
N ASN A 52 -2.27 9.51 -32.21
CA ASN A 52 -1.63 9.36 -33.53
C ASN A 52 -2.66 9.28 -34.66
N THR A 53 -3.87 8.79 -34.38
CA THR A 53 -5.00 8.71 -35.32
C THR A 53 -5.33 10.04 -36.00
N ARG A 54 -5.14 11.18 -35.31
CA ARG A 54 -5.39 12.50 -35.92
C ARG A 54 -4.40 12.84 -37.02
N LYS A 55 -3.13 12.46 -36.85
CA LYS A 55 -2.06 12.66 -37.84
C LYS A 55 -2.14 11.68 -39.00
N HIS A 56 -2.83 10.54 -38.83
CA HIS A 56 -3.00 9.55 -39.88
C HIS A 56 -4.05 9.90 -40.96
N ARG A 57 -4.82 10.98 -40.81
CA ARG A 57 -5.76 11.45 -41.85
C ARG A 57 -4.99 11.92 -43.08
N GLY A 58 -5.37 11.43 -44.26
CA GLY A 58 -4.64 11.66 -45.52
C GLY A 58 -3.68 10.52 -45.89
N HIS A 59 -3.35 9.63 -44.95
CA HIS A 59 -2.62 8.40 -45.26
C HIS A 59 -3.58 7.27 -45.66
N VAL A 60 -3.29 6.58 -46.77
CA VAL A 60 -4.18 5.57 -47.37
C VAL A 60 -4.43 4.35 -46.46
N SER A 61 -3.46 3.93 -45.64
CA SER A 61 -3.56 2.72 -44.79
C SER A 61 -3.38 2.96 -43.29
N ALA A 62 -3.32 4.23 -42.86
CA ALA A 62 -3.16 4.65 -41.46
C ALA A 62 -2.04 3.91 -40.68
N GLY A 63 -0.96 3.49 -41.36
CA GLY A 63 0.19 2.83 -40.74
C GLY A 63 0.14 1.29 -40.70
N HIS A 64 -0.89 0.65 -41.26
CA HIS A 64 -1.03 -0.82 -41.26
C HIS A 64 -0.49 -1.52 -42.52
N GLY A 65 0.34 -0.83 -43.31
CA GLY A 65 0.93 -1.35 -44.56
C GLY A 65 -0.07 -1.50 -45.71
N ARG A 66 0.42 -1.77 -46.92
CA ARG A 66 -0.42 -1.96 -48.13
C ARG A 66 -0.88 -3.42 -48.33
N VAL A 67 0.03 -4.38 -48.10
CA VAL A 67 -0.18 -5.81 -48.40
C VAL A 67 -0.79 -6.55 -47.21
N GLY A 68 -0.15 -6.50 -46.04
CA GLY A 68 -0.59 -7.27 -44.85
C GLY A 68 -1.97 -6.86 -44.33
N LYS A 69 -2.24 -5.56 -44.28
CA LYS A 69 -3.48 -4.91 -43.80
C LYS A 69 -3.86 -5.29 -42.37
N HIS A 70 -4.59 -4.41 -41.69
CA HIS A 70 -5.15 -4.72 -40.38
C HIS A 70 -6.39 -5.61 -40.53
N ARG A 71 -6.26 -6.89 -40.15
CA ARG A 71 -7.34 -7.88 -40.16
C ARG A 71 -7.77 -8.24 -38.74
N LYS A 72 -8.94 -8.88 -38.61
CA LYS A 72 -9.60 -9.05 -37.31
C LYS A 72 -8.80 -9.92 -36.33
N HIS A 73 -8.46 -11.17 -36.69
CA HIS A 73 -7.75 -12.10 -35.79
C HIS A 73 -6.82 -13.05 -36.57
N PRO A 74 -5.59 -12.63 -36.93
CA PRO A 74 -4.70 -13.42 -37.77
C PRO A 74 -4.08 -14.65 -37.09
N GLY A 75 -3.96 -14.66 -35.76
CA GLY A 75 -3.35 -15.75 -34.98
C GLY A 75 -4.29 -16.40 -33.96
N GLY A 76 -5.59 -16.13 -34.03
CA GLY A 76 -6.57 -16.50 -33.01
C GLY A 76 -6.84 -15.37 -32.00
N ARG A 77 -7.58 -15.70 -30.94
CA ARG A 77 -7.99 -14.76 -29.88
C ARG A 77 -7.35 -15.17 -28.55
N GLY A 78 -6.90 -14.20 -27.76
CA GLY A 78 -6.32 -14.44 -26.44
C GLY A 78 -5.05 -15.30 -26.51
N LEU A 79 -5.00 -16.36 -25.71
CA LEU A 79 -3.85 -17.27 -25.59
C LEU A 79 -3.92 -18.48 -26.54
N ALA A 80 -4.71 -18.38 -27.62
CA ALA A 80 -4.82 -19.44 -28.61
C ALA A 80 -3.46 -19.74 -29.28
N GLY A 81 -3.23 -21.02 -29.59
CA GLY A 81 -2.02 -21.47 -30.27
C GLY A 81 -0.77 -21.56 -29.39
N GLY A 82 -0.89 -21.41 -28.07
CA GLY A 82 0.27 -21.35 -27.17
C GLY A 82 1.16 -22.60 -27.17
N GLN A 83 0.64 -23.78 -27.53
CA GLN A 83 1.43 -25.01 -27.73
C GLN A 83 1.74 -25.31 -29.21
N HIS A 84 1.16 -24.53 -30.13
CA HIS A 84 1.24 -24.77 -31.58
C HIS A 84 1.95 -23.59 -32.25
N HIS A 85 1.24 -22.78 -33.04
CA HIS A 85 1.82 -21.71 -33.85
C HIS A 85 2.34 -20.50 -33.06
N HIS A 86 1.98 -20.35 -31.78
CA HIS A 86 2.55 -19.35 -30.87
C HIS A 86 3.51 -19.95 -29.82
N ARG A 87 3.90 -21.22 -29.97
CA ARG A 87 4.78 -21.93 -29.05
C ARG A 87 6.09 -21.17 -28.77
N THR A 88 6.74 -20.64 -29.80
CA THR A 88 8.00 -19.91 -29.65
C THR A 88 7.89 -18.73 -28.68
N ASN A 89 6.72 -18.07 -28.61
CA ASN A 89 6.50 -16.97 -27.67
C ASN A 89 6.40 -17.47 -26.22
N PHE A 90 5.67 -18.57 -26.00
CA PHE A 90 5.49 -19.15 -24.67
C PHE A 90 6.78 -19.78 -24.14
N ASP A 91 7.45 -20.59 -24.95
CA ASP A 91 8.70 -21.26 -24.55
C ASP A 91 9.81 -20.24 -24.26
N LYS A 92 9.85 -19.12 -24.98
CA LYS A 92 10.88 -18.09 -24.82
C LYS A 92 10.65 -17.18 -23.61
N TYR A 93 9.43 -16.70 -23.40
CA TYR A 93 9.15 -15.66 -22.40
C TYR A 93 8.44 -16.18 -21.15
N HIS A 94 7.77 -17.34 -21.25
CA HIS A 94 6.95 -17.89 -20.16
C HIS A 94 7.20 -19.40 -19.97
N PRO A 95 8.45 -19.81 -19.70
CA PRO A 95 8.74 -21.22 -19.43
C PRO A 95 7.97 -21.69 -18.18
N GLY A 96 7.38 -22.88 -18.25
CA GLY A 96 6.55 -23.44 -17.16
C GLY A 96 5.09 -22.99 -17.15
N TYR A 97 4.64 -22.23 -18.16
CA TYR A 97 3.24 -21.85 -18.30
C TYR A 97 2.32 -23.08 -18.49
N PHE A 98 2.76 -24.05 -19.30
CA PHE A 98 2.07 -25.32 -19.46
C PHE A 98 2.63 -26.36 -18.50
N GLY A 99 1.76 -26.96 -17.69
CA GLY A 99 2.13 -28.02 -16.75
C GLY A 99 1.31 -27.95 -15.47
N LYS A 100 1.50 -28.95 -14.60
CA LYS A 100 0.92 -29.00 -13.26
C LYS A 100 2.04 -29.24 -12.25
N VAL A 101 2.13 -28.39 -11.23
CA VAL A 101 3.16 -28.47 -10.18
C VAL A 101 2.49 -28.41 -8.81
N GLY A 102 2.99 -29.22 -7.86
CA GLY A 102 2.58 -29.20 -6.46
C GLY A 102 1.21 -29.83 -6.16
N MET A 103 0.77 -29.71 -4.91
CA MET A 103 -0.49 -30.21 -4.39
C MET A 103 -1.51 -29.07 -4.22
N ARG A 104 -2.81 -29.35 -4.42
CA ARG A 104 -3.88 -28.36 -4.25
C ARG A 104 -4.25 -28.23 -2.77
N HIS A 105 -4.19 -27.01 -2.23
CA HIS A 105 -4.68 -26.69 -0.89
C HIS A 105 -6.14 -26.17 -0.98
N PHE A 106 -7.09 -26.92 -0.42
CA PHE A 106 -8.49 -26.50 -0.38
C PHE A 106 -8.73 -25.50 0.77
N HIS A 107 -9.69 -24.59 0.59
CA HIS A 107 -10.08 -23.58 1.59
C HIS A 107 -8.89 -22.86 2.24
N LEU A 108 -8.03 -22.25 1.41
CA LEU A 108 -6.87 -21.49 1.90
C LEU A 108 -7.30 -20.26 2.72
N THR A 109 -7.04 -20.29 4.02
CA THR A 109 -7.25 -19.15 4.93
C THR A 109 -5.95 -18.38 5.14
N ASN A 110 -5.77 -17.28 4.40
CA ASN A 110 -4.53 -16.49 4.43
C ASN A 110 -4.17 -15.95 5.82
N ASN A 111 -5.15 -15.69 6.69
CA ASN A 111 -4.93 -15.17 8.03
C ASN A 111 -4.14 -16.14 8.91
N SER A 112 -4.32 -17.46 8.74
CA SER A 112 -3.56 -18.48 9.49
C SER A 112 -2.09 -18.51 9.10
N TYR A 113 -1.78 -18.14 7.85
CA TYR A 113 -0.42 -18.05 7.33
C TYR A 113 0.20 -16.65 7.49
N TRP A 114 -0.50 -15.74 8.16
CA TRP A 114 -0.04 -14.37 8.34
C TRP A 114 1.24 -14.36 9.19
N ARG A 115 2.36 -14.07 8.54
CA ARG A 115 3.66 -13.97 9.19
C ARG A 115 4.56 -12.94 8.51
N PRO A 116 4.21 -11.64 8.58
CA PRO A 116 5.06 -10.57 8.10
C PRO A 116 6.39 -10.55 8.85
N ILE A 117 7.44 -10.19 8.11
CA ILE A 117 8.83 -10.38 8.49
C ILE A 117 9.51 -9.02 8.69
N ILE A 118 10.27 -8.89 9.77
CA ILE A 118 11.21 -7.79 9.98
C ILE A 118 12.61 -8.35 10.20
N ASN A 119 13.62 -7.66 9.65
CA ASN A 119 15.02 -8.01 9.84
C ASN A 119 15.61 -7.20 11.01
N VAL A 120 16.71 -7.67 11.58
CA VAL A 120 17.35 -7.03 12.74
C VAL A 120 17.85 -5.61 12.46
N ASP A 121 18.31 -5.32 11.24
CA ASP A 121 18.73 -3.97 10.80
C ASP A 121 17.66 -2.89 11.03
N LYS A 122 16.39 -3.23 10.81
CA LYS A 122 15.26 -2.30 10.85
C LYS A 122 14.57 -2.23 12.21
N LEU A 123 14.99 -3.05 13.18
CA LEU A 123 14.38 -3.03 14.52
C LEU A 123 14.52 -1.65 15.18
N TRP A 124 15.67 -1.00 15.01
CA TRP A 124 15.87 0.34 15.58
C TRP A 124 15.09 1.46 14.92
N THR A 125 14.61 1.27 13.70
CA THR A 125 13.75 2.25 13.04
C THR A 125 12.37 2.33 13.71
N LEU A 126 11.92 1.25 14.35
CA LEU A 126 10.61 1.22 15.03
C LEU A 126 10.59 2.04 16.32
N VAL A 127 11.76 2.33 16.89
CA VAL A 127 11.87 3.09 18.13
C VAL A 127 11.90 4.59 17.81
N PRO A 128 11.07 5.40 18.48
CA PRO A 128 11.09 6.85 18.31
C PRO A 128 12.42 7.44 18.79
N GLU A 129 12.84 8.56 18.19
CA GLU A 129 14.13 9.20 18.48
C GLU A 129 14.26 9.63 19.96
N SER A 130 13.16 10.03 20.59
CA SER A 130 13.10 10.38 22.01
C SER A 130 13.51 9.25 22.96
N GLN A 131 13.36 7.98 22.54
CA GLN A 131 13.80 6.82 23.31
C GLN A 131 15.23 6.38 22.97
N LYS A 132 15.87 7.01 21.97
CA LYS A 132 17.25 6.74 21.56
C LYS A 132 18.22 7.72 22.22
N GLU A 133 17.80 8.97 22.37
CA GLU A 133 18.58 10.07 22.95
C GLU A 133 18.75 9.90 24.47
N GLY A 134 19.73 9.10 24.88
CA GLY A 134 20.04 8.85 26.29
C GLY A 134 20.46 7.41 26.60
N LEU A 135 20.40 6.51 25.62
CA LEU A 135 20.82 5.13 25.81
C LEU A 135 22.34 5.00 25.83
N THR A 136 22.85 4.48 26.94
CA THR A 136 24.24 4.05 27.10
C THR A 136 24.26 2.53 27.36
N ALA A 137 25.39 1.88 27.13
CA ALA A 137 25.54 0.42 27.24
C ALA A 137 25.07 -0.15 28.60
N ASP A 138 25.20 0.63 29.68
CA ASP A 138 24.93 0.20 31.07
C ASP A 138 23.60 0.75 31.63
N SER A 139 22.69 1.20 30.77
CA SER A 139 21.41 1.76 31.24
C SER A 139 20.44 0.68 31.75
N ASP A 140 19.92 0.85 32.97
CA ASP A 140 18.94 -0.06 33.57
C ASP A 140 17.57 -0.02 32.86
N VAL A 141 17.23 1.13 32.28
CA VAL A 141 15.97 1.35 31.57
C VAL A 141 16.19 1.23 30.07
N VAL A 142 15.70 0.13 29.50
CA VAL A 142 15.96 -0.29 28.12
C VAL A 142 14.65 -0.26 27.31
N PRO A 143 14.65 0.21 26.04
CA PRO A 143 13.44 0.28 25.22
C PRO A 143 12.95 -1.12 24.83
N VAL A 144 11.63 -1.24 24.82
CA VAL A 144 10.93 -2.49 24.49
C VAL A 144 10.32 -2.35 23.10
N ILE A 145 10.80 -3.16 22.16
CA ILE A 145 10.34 -3.18 20.78
C ILE A 145 9.30 -4.28 20.63
N ASN A 146 8.01 -3.91 20.60
CA ASN A 146 6.93 -4.85 20.31
C ASN A 146 6.66 -4.92 18.80
N VAL A 147 7.21 -5.94 18.14
CA VAL A 147 7.07 -6.05 16.68
C VAL A 147 5.64 -6.36 16.26
N LEU A 148 4.82 -6.95 17.14
CA LEU A 148 3.44 -7.32 16.85
C LEU A 148 2.53 -6.09 16.74
N GLU A 149 2.73 -5.08 17.59
CA GLU A 149 2.01 -3.80 17.52
C GLU A 149 2.28 -3.06 16.21
N HIS A 150 3.50 -3.22 15.68
CA HIS A 150 3.89 -2.68 14.38
C HIS A 150 3.50 -3.58 13.19
N GLY A 151 2.74 -4.65 13.43
CA GLY A 151 2.22 -5.53 12.39
C GLY A 151 3.23 -6.55 11.85
N TYR A 152 4.29 -6.86 12.59
CA TYR A 152 5.25 -7.91 12.24
C TYR A 152 5.12 -9.10 13.19
N SER A 153 5.32 -10.32 12.66
CA SER A 153 5.20 -11.55 13.46
C SER A 153 6.53 -12.27 13.64
N LYS A 154 7.44 -12.18 12.64
CA LYS A 154 8.70 -12.91 12.63
C LYS A 154 9.91 -11.99 12.49
N VAL A 155 10.91 -12.19 13.34
CA VAL A 155 12.21 -11.50 13.27
C VAL A 155 13.27 -12.40 12.62
N LEU A 156 13.99 -11.86 11.63
CA LEU A 156 15.08 -12.52 10.91
C LEU A 156 16.43 -11.80 11.12
N GLY A 157 17.53 -12.54 11.02
CA GLY A 157 18.87 -12.09 11.42
C GLY A 157 19.70 -11.44 10.32
N ASN A 158 19.09 -10.82 9.30
CA ASN A 158 19.84 -10.10 8.26
C ASN A 158 20.22 -8.69 8.73
N GLY A 159 21.45 -8.25 8.44
CA GLY A 159 21.97 -6.94 8.82
C GLY A 159 22.71 -6.89 10.17
N ILE A 160 23.07 -5.69 10.59
CA ILE A 160 23.89 -5.40 11.77
C ILE A 160 23.04 -4.63 12.78
N LEU A 161 23.19 -4.97 14.06
CA LEU A 161 22.61 -4.24 15.17
C LEU A 161 23.71 -3.38 15.80
N PRO A 162 23.41 -2.16 16.27
CA PRO A 162 24.34 -1.43 17.12
C PRO A 162 24.41 -2.12 18.47
N GLN A 163 25.55 -1.95 19.15
CA GLN A 163 25.85 -2.51 20.46
C GLN A 163 25.15 -1.71 21.57
N LEU A 164 23.82 -1.67 21.52
CA LEU A 164 22.96 -1.03 22.51
C LEU A 164 21.98 -2.08 23.02
N PRO A 165 21.70 -2.13 24.33
CA PRO A 165 20.71 -3.06 24.86
C PRO A 165 19.30 -2.67 24.41
N PHE A 166 18.49 -3.66 24.02
CA PHE A 166 17.06 -3.52 23.75
C PHE A 166 16.32 -4.84 23.99
N ILE A 167 15.02 -4.76 24.29
CA ILE A 167 14.19 -5.96 24.48
C ILE A 167 13.27 -6.13 23.27
N VAL A 168 13.35 -7.28 22.59
CA VAL A 168 12.47 -7.60 21.46
C VAL A 168 11.34 -8.49 21.90
N LYS A 169 10.12 -8.07 21.61
CA LYS A 169 8.88 -8.80 21.85
C LYS A 169 8.33 -9.28 20.50
N ALA A 170 8.36 -10.58 20.24
CA ALA A 170 7.96 -11.17 18.95
C ALA A 170 7.30 -12.55 19.10
N ARG A 171 6.52 -12.97 18.11
CA ARG A 171 5.93 -14.34 18.09
C ARG A 171 6.93 -15.39 17.63
N PHE A 172 7.69 -15.08 16.58
CA PHE A 172 8.71 -15.97 16.03
C PHE A 172 10.05 -15.25 15.86
N VAL A 173 11.14 -15.92 16.19
CA VAL A 173 12.50 -15.41 16.01
C VAL A 173 13.36 -16.51 15.39
N SER A 174 14.24 -16.15 14.45
CA SER A 174 15.22 -17.11 13.92
C SER A 174 16.42 -17.25 14.85
N ALA A 175 17.04 -18.43 14.89
CA ALA A 175 18.22 -18.69 15.73
C ALA A 175 19.36 -17.69 15.48
N ARG A 176 19.57 -17.28 14.21
CA ARG A 176 20.57 -16.25 13.86
C ARG A 176 20.21 -14.87 14.40
N ALA A 177 18.94 -14.50 14.40
CA ALA A 177 18.49 -13.23 14.98
C ALA A 177 18.68 -13.23 16.50
N GLU A 178 18.30 -14.34 17.15
CA GLU A 178 18.45 -14.49 18.60
C GLU A 178 19.92 -14.38 19.03
N LYS A 179 20.84 -15.06 18.33
CA LYS A 179 22.28 -14.98 18.59
C LYS A 179 22.79 -13.53 18.51
N LYS A 180 22.42 -12.80 17.44
CA LYS A 180 22.82 -11.40 17.25
C LYS A 180 22.24 -10.45 18.28
N ILE A 181 20.98 -10.65 18.67
CA ILE A 181 20.34 -9.82 19.70
C ILE A 181 21.02 -10.04 21.05
N LYS A 182 21.38 -11.28 21.39
CA LYS A 182 22.15 -11.60 22.61
C LYS A 182 23.56 -11.02 22.56
N GLU A 183 24.25 -11.10 21.42
CA GLU A 183 25.57 -10.48 21.21
C GLU A 183 25.53 -8.95 21.39
N ALA A 184 24.42 -8.31 21.01
CA ALA A 184 24.19 -6.88 21.20
C ALA A 184 23.79 -6.48 22.63
N GLY A 185 23.72 -7.43 23.57
CA GLY A 185 23.26 -7.19 24.94
C GLY A 185 21.74 -7.07 25.08
N GLY A 186 20.99 -7.48 24.06
CA GLY A 186 19.53 -7.48 24.06
C GLY A 186 18.91 -8.81 24.51
N VAL A 187 17.62 -8.75 24.86
CA VAL A 187 16.85 -9.92 25.31
C VAL A 187 15.65 -10.14 24.40
N VAL A 188 15.40 -11.40 24.03
CA VAL A 188 14.23 -11.81 23.25
C VAL A 188 13.15 -12.34 24.18
N LYS A 189 11.95 -11.77 24.10
CA LYS A 189 10.73 -12.24 24.77
C LYS A 189 9.74 -12.76 23.74
N LEU A 190 9.39 -14.03 23.84
CA LEU A 190 8.38 -14.65 22.98
C LEU A 190 6.98 -14.30 23.47
N ILE A 191 6.09 -13.99 22.54
CA ILE A 191 4.67 -13.68 22.78
C ILE A 191 3.83 -14.70 22.00
N ALA A 192 2.75 -15.18 22.62
CA ALA A 192 1.78 -16.08 21.98
C ALA A 192 0.95 -15.38 20.89
#